data_AF-A0A3D3SVZ0-F1
#
_entry.id   AF-A0A3D3SVZ0-F1
#
_cell.length_a   1.000
_cell.length_b   1.000
_cell.length_c   1.000
_cell.angle_alpha   90.00
_cell.angle_beta   90.00
_cell.angle_gamma   90.00
#
_symmetry.space_group_name_H-M   'P 1'
#
loop_
_entity.id
_entity.type
_entity.pdbx_description
1 polymer ?
#
loop_
_entity_poly.entity_id
_entity_poly.type
_entity_poly.pdbx_seq_one_letter_code
_entity_poly.pdbx_strand_id
1 'polypeptide(L)'
;SVSMHSSNDERILAMGLKLPVCRVIVNQAHCFATGGSFSNGLPFSLSMGCGTWGGNNFSDNMTVDQYMNITRIAKPIAEVIPSVESLLGDYLRKTKAS
;
A
#
# COMPACT_ATOMS: atom_id res chain seq x y z
N SER A 1 5.43 -8.45 -8.26
CA SER A 1 4.77 -7.39 -9.04
C SER A 1 4.22 -8.00 -10.32
N VAL A 2 3.39 -7.28 -11.07
CA VAL A 2 2.87 -7.71 -12.38
C VAL A 2 2.93 -6.54 -13.35
N SER A 3 2.97 -6.83 -14.65
CA SER A 3 2.84 -5.81 -15.71
C SER A 3 1.49 -5.96 -16.41
N MET A 4 0.85 -4.83 -16.71
CA MET A 4 -0.40 -4.73 -17.45
C MET A 4 -0.23 -3.77 -18.63
N HIS A 5 -0.57 -4.22 -19.82
CA HIS A 5 -0.64 -3.37 -21.02
C HIS A 5 -2.10 -3.22 -21.44
N SER A 6 -2.70 -2.08 -21.10
CA SER A 6 -4.10 -1.79 -21.40
C SER A 6 -4.37 -0.30 -21.33
N SER A 7 -5.36 0.17 -22.11
CA SER A 7 -5.96 1.49 -21.99
C SER A 7 -7.30 1.47 -21.22
N ASN A 8 -7.72 0.31 -20.71
CA ASN A 8 -8.95 0.16 -19.94
C ASN A 8 -8.64 0.19 -18.44
N ASP A 9 -9.02 1.29 -17.79
CA ASP A 9 -8.74 1.55 -16.36
C ASP A 9 -9.49 0.60 -15.43
N GLU A 10 -10.70 0.15 -15.80
CA GLU A 10 -11.45 -0.81 -14.99
C GLU A 10 -10.71 -2.15 -14.89
N ARG A 11 -10.07 -2.59 -15.98
CA ARG A 11 -9.24 -3.81 -15.98
C ARG A 11 -7.97 -3.64 -15.16
N ILE A 12 -7.33 -2.47 -15.26
CA ILE A 12 -6.13 -2.13 -14.47
C ILE A 12 -6.46 -2.16 -12.98
N LEU A 13 -7.55 -1.49 -12.59
CA LEU A 13 -8.03 -1.46 -11.20
C LEU A 13 -8.42 -2.85 -10.71
N ALA A 14 -9.18 -3.61 -11.50
CA ALA A 14 -9.58 -4.97 -11.13
C ALA A 14 -8.37 -5.89 -10.90
N MET A 15 -7.27 -5.71 -11.63
CA MET A 15 -6.03 -6.44 -11.39
C MET A 15 -5.40 -6.05 -10.05
N GLY A 16 -5.30 -4.75 -9.76
CA GLY A 16 -4.75 -4.25 -8.49
C GLY A 16 -5.56 -4.68 -7.27
N LEU A 17 -6.87 -4.84 -7.40
CA LEU A 17 -7.75 -5.29 -6.32
C LEU A 17 -7.73 -6.81 -6.08
N LYS A 18 -7.36 -7.61 -7.10
CA LYS A 18 -7.50 -9.08 -7.05
C LYS A 18 -6.19 -9.83 -6.86
N LEU A 19 -5.08 -9.30 -7.39
CA LEU A 19 -3.81 -10.03 -7.36
C LEU A 19 -3.03 -9.76 -6.05
N PRO A 20 -2.40 -10.78 -5.47
CA PRO A 20 -1.57 -10.64 -4.27
C PRO A 20 -0.19 -10.06 -4.63
N VAL A 21 -0.16 -8.82 -5.13
CA VAL A 21 1.06 -8.11 -5.55
C VAL A 21 1.08 -6.71 -4.97
N CYS A 22 2.27 -6.22 -4.64
CA CYS A 22 2.42 -4.87 -4.10
C CYS A 22 2.49 -3.78 -5.17
N ARG A 23 2.68 -4.16 -6.43
CA ARG A 23 2.89 -3.24 -7.56
C ARG A 23 2.30 -3.82 -8.85
N VAL A 24 1.45 -3.03 -9.50
CA VAL A 24 0.96 -3.22 -10.87
C VAL A 24 1.63 -2.17 -11.74
N ILE A 25 2.48 -2.60 -12.67
CA ILE A 25 3.21 -1.73 -13.58
C ILE A 25 2.40 -1.61 -14.87
N VAL A 26 1.90 -0.41 -15.16
CA VAL A 26 0.98 -0.18 -16.28
C VAL A 26 1.70 0.49 -17.43
N ASN A 27 1.61 -0.10 -18.63
CA ASN A 27 2.11 0.46 -19.90
C ASN A 27 3.59 0.89 -19.86
N GLN A 28 4.42 0.14 -19.13
CA GLN A 28 5.86 0.42 -18.96
C GLN A 28 6.69 -0.86 -19.07
N ALA A 29 7.96 -0.72 -19.45
CA ALA A 29 8.90 -1.84 -19.43
C ALA A 29 9.13 -2.31 -17.98
N HIS A 30 8.66 -3.51 -17.67
CA HIS A 30 8.52 -4.02 -16.30
C HIS A 30 9.85 -4.07 -15.53
N CYS A 31 10.92 -4.50 -16.20
CA CYS A 31 12.26 -4.65 -15.60
C CYS A 31 12.82 -3.33 -15.04
N PHE A 32 12.61 -2.21 -15.75
CA PHE A 32 13.10 -0.90 -15.32
C PHE A 32 12.11 -0.21 -14.39
N ALA A 33 10.81 -0.28 -14.70
CA ALA A 33 9.80 0.45 -13.96
C ALA A 33 9.58 -0.09 -12.53
N THR A 34 9.75 -1.40 -12.31
CA THR A 34 9.52 -2.01 -10.97
C THR A 34 10.47 -1.47 -9.91
N GLY A 35 11.72 -1.20 -10.29
CA GLY A 35 12.73 -0.61 -9.42
C GLY A 35 12.55 0.89 -9.22
N GLY A 36 11.53 1.51 -9.81
CA GLY A 36 11.30 2.94 -9.79
C GLY A 36 11.92 3.68 -10.96
N SER A 37 11.18 4.65 -11.50
CA SER A 37 11.62 5.51 -12.59
C SER A 37 11.10 6.93 -12.40
N PHE A 38 11.76 7.90 -13.04
CA PHE A 38 11.29 9.28 -13.10
C PHE A 38 9.87 9.43 -13.66
N SER A 39 9.39 8.44 -14.40
CA SER A 39 8.09 8.44 -15.07
C SER A 39 6.97 7.75 -14.30
N ASN A 40 7.23 7.15 -13.12
CA ASN A 40 6.20 6.40 -12.39
C ASN A 40 6.10 6.68 -10.89
N GLY A 41 7.01 7.50 -10.34
CA GLY A 41 6.91 7.98 -8.96
C GLY A 41 7.21 6.93 -7.88
N LEU A 42 7.58 5.71 -8.25
CA LEU A 42 8.07 4.73 -7.28
C LEU A 42 9.49 5.12 -6.83
N PRO A 43 9.82 4.98 -5.53
CA PRO A 43 11.18 5.19 -5.05
C PRO A 43 12.18 4.31 -5.80
N PHE A 44 13.33 4.87 -6.17
CA PHE A 44 14.36 4.08 -6.85
C PHE A 44 14.96 3.04 -5.89
N SER A 45 14.95 1.77 -6.28
CA SER A 45 15.49 0.66 -5.50
C SER A 45 15.74 -0.57 -6.35
N LEU A 46 16.77 -1.34 -5.98
CA LEU A 46 17.02 -2.70 -6.49
C LEU A 46 16.49 -3.77 -5.54
N SER A 47 15.79 -3.38 -4.48
CA SER A 47 15.23 -4.27 -3.47
C SER A 47 13.76 -3.96 -3.26
N MET A 48 12.94 -4.96 -3.50
CA MET A 48 11.52 -4.83 -3.76
C MET A 48 10.72 -5.64 -2.75
N GLY A 49 10.00 -4.98 -1.85
CA GLY A 49 9.14 -5.65 -0.89
C GLY A 49 7.94 -6.34 -1.57
N CYS A 50 7.70 -7.59 -1.23
CA CYS A 50 6.56 -8.38 -1.69
C CYS A 50 5.39 -8.37 -0.70
N GLY A 51 5.48 -7.59 0.37
CA GLY A 51 4.48 -7.52 1.43
C GLY A 51 4.29 -8.87 2.14
N THR A 52 3.24 -8.95 2.95
CA THR A 52 2.91 -10.15 3.73
C THR A 52 2.60 -11.36 2.84
N TRP A 53 2.06 -11.13 1.63
CA TRP A 53 1.84 -12.20 0.64
C TRP A 53 3.14 -12.89 0.20
N GLY A 54 4.26 -12.16 0.19
CA GLY A 54 5.59 -12.71 -0.12
C GLY A 54 6.48 -12.90 1.10
N GLY A 55 5.93 -12.88 2.32
CA GLY A 55 6.70 -13.06 3.56
C GLY A 55 7.64 -11.90 3.92
N ASN A 56 7.41 -10.70 3.37
CA ASN A 56 8.17 -9.50 3.72
C ASN A 56 7.39 -8.60 4.69
N ASN A 57 8.12 -7.90 5.56
CA ASN A 57 7.53 -6.94 6.50
C ASN A 57 7.12 -5.60 5.84
N PHE A 58 7.43 -5.41 4.56
CA PHE A 58 7.09 -4.22 3.79
C PHE A 58 6.74 -4.57 2.33
N SER A 59 5.94 -3.73 1.69
CA SER A 59 5.46 -3.85 0.31
C SER A 59 6.09 -2.85 -0.67
N ASP A 60 6.84 -1.89 -0.14
CA ASP A 60 7.42 -0.78 -0.89
C ASP A 60 8.74 -1.15 -1.60
N ASN A 61 9.22 -0.25 -2.46
CA ASN A 61 10.61 -0.20 -2.86
C ASN A 61 11.46 0.23 -1.66
N MET A 62 12.48 -0.56 -1.32
CA MET A 62 13.28 -0.30 -0.12
C MET A 62 14.09 0.99 -0.29
N THR A 63 14.00 1.87 0.70
CA THR A 63 14.68 3.16 0.78
C THR A 63 15.51 3.24 2.06
N VAL A 64 16.07 4.42 2.35
CA VAL A 64 16.81 4.67 3.60
C VAL A 64 15.92 4.55 4.85
N ASP A 65 14.61 4.78 4.72
CA ASP A 65 13.69 4.79 5.86
C ASP A 65 13.62 3.41 6.55
N GLN A 66 13.76 2.33 5.79
CA GLN A 66 13.81 0.96 6.31
C GLN A 66 15.08 0.66 7.13
N TYR A 67 16.10 1.51 7.04
CA TYR A 67 17.37 1.39 7.78
C TYR A 67 17.49 2.34 8.96
N MET A 68 16.51 3.22 9.14
CA MET A 68 16.55 4.25 10.17
C MET A 68 15.62 3.90 11.33
N ASN A 69 16.18 3.91 12.54
CA ASN A 69 15.37 3.84 13.75
C ASN A 69 14.79 5.24 14.06
N ILE A 70 13.49 5.30 14.34
CA ILE A 70 12.79 6.53 14.74
C ILE A 70 12.45 6.46 16.23
N THR A 71 13.16 7.25 17.04
CA THR A 71 12.82 7.45 18.46
C THR A 71 11.66 8.42 18.58
N ARG A 72 10.56 8.00 19.22
CA ARG A 72 9.40 8.85 19.50
C ARG A 72 9.32 9.15 20.99
N ILE A 73 9.24 10.44 21.34
CA ILE A 73 9.02 10.88 22.72
C ILE A 73 7.53 11.19 22.88
N ALA A 74 6.80 10.30 23.55
CA ALA A 74 5.39 10.50 23.86
C ALA A 74 5.23 11.15 25.23
N LYS A 75 4.50 12.26 25.31
CA LYS A 75 4.13 12.94 26.56
C LYS A 75 2.63 12.76 26.81
N PRO A 76 2.18 12.74 28.08
CA PRO A 76 0.75 12.70 28.39
C PRO A 76 0.01 13.87 27.73
N ILE A 77 -1.14 13.57 27.13
CA ILE A 77 -2.12 14.54 26.64
C ILE A 77 -3.47 14.23 27.31
N ALA A 78 -4.41 15.18 27.27
CA ALA A 78 -5.77 14.92 27.73
C ALA A 78 -6.37 13.75 26.93
N GLU A 79 -7.04 12.84 27.64
CA GLU A 79 -7.63 11.67 27.02
C GLU A 79 -8.82 12.08 26.13
N VAL A 80 -8.83 11.58 24.90
CA VAL A 80 -9.95 11.74 23.97
C VAL A 80 -10.40 10.35 23.59
N ILE A 81 -11.37 9.82 24.34
CA ILE A 81 -11.99 8.52 24.05
C ILE A 81 -13.15 8.76 23.08
N PRO A 82 -13.04 8.35 21.80
CA PRO A 82 -14.16 8.42 20.89
C PRO A 82 -15.26 7.44 21.32
N SER A 83 -16.52 7.80 21.12
CA SER A 83 -17.64 6.89 21.39
C SER A 83 -17.65 5.74 20.38
N VAL A 84 -18.20 4.59 20.78
CA VAL A 84 -18.37 3.43 19.89
C VAL A 84 -19.17 3.81 18.64
N GLU A 85 -20.19 4.65 18.80
CA GLU A 85 -20.99 5.16 17.68
C GLU A 85 -20.14 6.01 16.71
N SER A 86 -19.27 6.88 17.24
CA SER A 86 -18.38 7.69 16.41
C SER A 86 -17.35 6.85 15.64
N LEU A 87 -16.90 5.73 16.21
CA LEU A 87 -15.91 4.85 15.58
C LEU A 87 -16.54 3.86 14.59
N LEU A 88 -17.66 3.26 14.96
CA LEU A 88 -18.18 2.04 14.33
C LEU A 88 -19.64 2.16 13.86
N GLY A 89 -20.30 3.31 14.03
CA GLY A 89 -21.72 3.47 13.72
C GLY A 89 -22.09 3.03 12.29
N ASP A 90 -21.28 3.40 11.29
CA ASP A 90 -21.52 3.02 9.89
C ASP A 90 -21.38 1.51 9.64
N TYR A 91 -20.40 0.87 10.31
CA TYR A 91 -20.20 -0.57 10.21
C TYR A 91 -21.35 -1.34 10.88
N LEU A 92 -21.77 -0.90 12.07
CA LEU A 92 -22.85 -1.52 12.82
C LEU A 92 -24.22 -1.32 12.13
N ARG A 93 -24.45 -0.19 11.46
CA ARG A 93 -25.64 0.03 10.61
C ARG A 93 -25.69 -0.93 9.43
N LYS A 94 -24.56 -1.15 8.76
CA LYS A 94 -24.48 -2.08 7.60
C LYS A 94 -24.68 -3.53 8.01
N THR A 95 -24.19 -3.94 9.17
CA THR A 95 -24.30 -5.34 9.65
C THR A 95 -25.61 -5.66 10.34
N LYS A 96 -26.35 -4.68 10.89
CA LYS A 96 -27.70 -4.89 11.45
C LYS A 96 -28.84 -4.88 10.42
N ALA A 97 -28.57 -4.45 9.19
CA ALA A 97 -29.56 -4.37 8.10
C ALA A 97 -29.54 -5.60 7.17
N SER A 98 -28.73 -6.62 7.50
CA SER A 98 -28.69 -7.94 6.86
C SER A 98 -29.18 -9.01 7.83
#